data_AF-D6TKI4-F1
#
_entry.id   AF-D6TKI4-F1
#
_cell.length_a   1.000
_cell.length_b   1.000
_cell.length_c   1.000
_cell.angle_alpha   90.00
_cell.angle_beta   90.00
_cell.angle_gamma   90.00
#
_symmetry.space_group_name_H-M   'P 1'
#
loop_
_entity.id
_entity.type
_entity.pdbx_description
1 polymer ?
#
loop_
_entity_poly.entity_id
_entity_poly.type
_entity_poly.pdbx_seq_one_letter_code
_entity_poly.pdbx_strand_id
1 'polypeptide(L)'
;MSEQGTLYTLGYAHPETERQVHQMMRDERALLVDIRLSPYSKWAATWNKGALCSAYGSRYVWDRRLGNVNYAHKEQGIQLAPGHEDAVREVASWLREGRPVVLLCACRDARTCHRSLVAKLVQIALLEREDHYPGLLARYRGDEVPPVILPEAWPGMQWFSVALWTRWPDLLAEHHGYILGTSAFNAIENMMRYYRLSSVARAAAHTLDFSLFYRCARPWVLLDRSEEEGEA
;
A
#
# COMPACT_ATOMS: atom_id res chain seq x y z
N MET A 1 -16.79 5.54 15.96
CA MET A 1 -15.84 4.76 15.14
C MET A 1 -14.47 4.92 15.77
N SER A 2 -13.81 3.85 16.19
CA SER A 2 -12.44 3.96 16.72
C SER A 2 -11.50 4.45 15.62
N GLU A 3 -10.62 5.38 15.96
CA GLU A 3 -9.61 5.91 15.03
C GLU A 3 -8.64 4.80 14.64
N GLN A 4 -8.38 4.63 13.34
CA GLN A 4 -7.44 3.64 12.83
C GLN A 4 -6.01 4.02 13.21
N GLY A 5 -5.16 3.03 13.50
CA GLY A 5 -3.76 3.24 13.81
C GLY A 5 -2.96 3.74 12.60
N THR A 6 -1.89 4.47 12.87
CA THR A 6 -0.97 4.98 11.84
C THR A 6 0.17 4.00 11.60
N LEU A 7 0.51 3.77 10.32
CA LEU A 7 1.66 2.98 9.90
C LEU A 7 2.87 3.90 9.63
N TYR A 8 3.97 3.65 10.34
CA TYR A 8 5.26 4.31 10.15
C TYR A 8 6.27 3.33 9.57
N THR A 9 7.24 3.83 8.78
CA THR A 9 8.31 3.00 8.24
C THR A 9 9.66 3.63 8.54
N LEU A 10 10.57 2.89 9.16
CA LEU A 10 11.87 3.38 9.57
C LEU A 10 12.98 2.39 9.19
N GLY A 11 14.18 2.94 8.99
CA GLY A 11 15.35 2.19 8.59
C GLY A 11 16.56 2.61 9.41
N TYR A 12 17.06 1.76 10.29
CA TYR A 12 18.01 2.19 11.34
C TYR A 12 19.39 2.62 10.85
N ALA A 13 19.72 2.43 9.56
CA ALA A 13 20.88 3.09 8.97
C ALA A 13 20.68 4.61 8.78
N HIS A 14 19.48 5.14 9.04
CA HIS A 14 19.25 6.57 9.15
C HIS A 14 19.57 7.07 10.57
N PRO A 15 20.40 8.12 10.75
CA PRO A 15 20.87 8.57 12.06
C PRO A 15 19.76 8.93 13.06
N GLU A 16 18.62 9.42 12.57
CA GLU A 16 17.50 9.84 13.43
C GLU A 16 16.56 8.70 13.84
N THR A 17 16.72 7.50 13.30
CA THR A 17 15.76 6.41 13.51
C THR A 17 15.64 6.01 14.97
N GLU A 18 16.73 6.05 15.75
CA GLU A 18 16.67 5.76 17.19
C GLU A 18 15.75 6.72 17.94
N ARG A 19 15.96 8.03 17.73
CA ARG A 19 15.12 9.09 18.31
C ARG A 19 13.65 8.95 17.88
N GLN A 20 13.42 8.66 16.60
CA GLN A 20 12.06 8.51 16.04
C GLN A 20 11.33 7.28 16.63
N VAL A 21 11.99 6.13 16.71
CA VAL A 21 11.43 4.93 17.34
C VAL A 21 11.12 5.22 18.81
N HIS A 22 12.05 5.80 19.57
CA HIS A 22 11.80 6.15 20.96
C HIS A 22 10.60 7.11 21.13
N GLN A 23 10.46 8.09 20.24
CA GLN A 23 9.33 9.03 20.29
C GLN A 23 8.00 8.33 20.00
N MET A 24 7.94 7.47 18.98
CA MET A 24 6.72 6.75 18.60
C MET A 24 6.32 5.70 19.65
N MET A 25 7.30 5.00 20.23
CA MET A 25 7.09 3.96 21.23
C MET A 25 6.73 4.50 22.63
N ARG A 26 6.62 5.83 22.80
CA ARG A 26 5.98 6.45 23.98
C ARG A 26 4.49 6.18 24.04
N ASP A 27 3.82 5.97 22.90
CA ASP A 27 2.45 5.42 22.91
C ASP A 27 2.53 3.95 23.34
N GLU A 28 1.89 3.61 24.45
CA GLU A 28 1.86 2.27 25.01
C GLU A 28 1.17 1.25 24.10
N ARG A 29 0.32 1.70 23.17
CA ARG A 29 -0.34 0.85 22.18
C ARG A 29 0.52 0.57 20.96
N ALA A 30 1.58 1.36 20.74
CA ALA A 30 2.42 1.26 19.57
C ALA A 30 3.19 -0.06 19.53
N LEU A 31 3.32 -0.61 18.33
CA LEU A 31 4.10 -1.80 18.04
C LEU A 31 5.34 -1.46 17.21
N LEU A 32 6.48 -2.01 17.60
CA LEU A 32 7.70 -2.03 16.79
C LEU A 32 7.79 -3.37 16.07
N VAL A 33 7.48 -3.37 14.78
CA VAL A 33 7.47 -4.58 13.94
C VAL A 33 8.75 -4.64 13.14
N ASP A 34 9.66 -5.52 13.53
CA ASP A 34 10.92 -5.77 12.86
C ASP A 34 10.73 -6.72 11.69
N ILE A 35 10.89 -6.17 10.49
CA ILE A 35 10.68 -6.85 9.22
C ILE A 35 12.00 -7.29 8.59
N ARG A 36 13.07 -7.44 9.37
CA ARG A 36 14.33 -8.01 8.87
C ARG A 36 14.23 -9.52 8.78
N LEU A 37 14.86 -10.10 7.75
CA LEU A 37 15.02 -11.55 7.66
C LEU A 37 15.81 -12.12 8.86
N SER A 38 16.77 -11.32 9.37
CA SER A 38 17.51 -11.59 10.60
C SER A 38 17.56 -10.32 11.47
N PRO A 39 17.14 -10.37 12.75
CA PRO A 39 17.07 -9.22 13.64
C PRO A 39 18.42 -8.97 14.34
N TYR A 40 19.50 -9.18 13.59
CA TYR A 40 20.88 -9.07 14.06
C TYR A 40 21.63 -8.03 13.22
N SER A 41 22.38 -7.19 13.92
CA SER A 41 23.26 -6.15 13.39
C SER A 41 24.62 -6.26 14.06
N LYS A 42 25.68 -6.32 13.25
CA LYS A 42 27.07 -6.32 13.73
C LYS A 42 27.51 -4.94 14.21
N TRP A 43 27.02 -3.88 13.58
CA TRP A 43 27.52 -2.51 13.77
C TRP A 43 26.61 -1.64 14.63
N ALA A 44 25.43 -2.13 15.00
CA ALA A 44 24.53 -1.40 15.91
C ALA A 44 23.75 -2.36 16.80
N ALA A 45 24.36 -2.73 17.92
CA ALA A 45 23.84 -3.73 18.86
C ALA A 45 22.52 -3.31 19.54
N THR A 46 22.24 -2.01 19.63
CA THR A 46 20.96 -1.47 20.14
C THR A 46 19.76 -1.90 19.29
N TRP A 47 19.99 -2.22 18.02
CA TRP A 47 18.97 -2.75 17.10
C TRP A 47 18.92 -4.27 17.06
N ASN A 48 19.63 -4.98 17.93
CA ASN A 48 19.51 -6.44 18.00
C ASN A 48 18.24 -6.85 18.73
N LYS A 49 17.69 -8.01 18.36
CA LYS A 49 16.49 -8.59 19.00
C LYS A 49 16.53 -8.49 20.53
N GLY A 50 17.64 -8.89 21.16
CA GLY A 50 17.78 -8.84 22.62
C GLY A 50 17.60 -7.44 23.19
N ALA A 51 18.24 -6.42 22.61
CA ALA A 51 18.13 -5.03 23.06
C ALA A 51 16.70 -4.48 22.86
N LEU A 52 16.08 -4.77 21.72
CA LEU A 52 14.71 -4.32 21.42
C LEU A 52 13.65 -5.02 22.28
N CYS A 53 13.82 -6.33 22.55
CA CYS A 53 13.00 -7.06 23.52
C CYS A 53 13.15 -6.48 24.93
N SER A 54 14.36 -6.17 25.38
CA SER A 54 14.58 -5.55 26.70
C SER A 54 13.94 -4.16 26.79
N ALA A 55 13.95 -3.37 25.70
CA ALA A 55 13.40 -2.03 25.69
C ALA A 55 11.87 -1.98 25.58
N TYR A 56 11.26 -2.87 24.79
CA TYR A 56 9.84 -2.77 24.42
C TYR A 56 8.99 -3.98 24.80
N GLY A 57 9.59 -5.06 25.29
CA GLY A 57 8.90 -6.26 25.74
C GLY A 57 8.02 -6.88 24.65
N SER A 58 6.76 -7.15 25.00
CA SER A 58 5.75 -7.69 24.07
C SER A 58 5.36 -6.73 22.93
N ARG A 59 5.75 -5.45 23.00
CA ARG A 59 5.50 -4.46 21.94
C ARG A 59 6.52 -4.51 20.81
N TYR A 60 7.61 -5.26 20.99
CA TYR A 60 8.52 -5.60 19.91
C TYR A 60 8.13 -6.94 19.29
N VAL A 61 7.80 -6.92 18.00
CA VAL A 61 7.43 -8.10 17.23
C VAL A 61 8.43 -8.27 16.11
N TRP A 62 9.16 -9.38 16.10
CA TRP A 62 9.98 -9.75 14.95
C TRP A 62 9.21 -10.75 14.10
N ASP A 63 8.93 -10.38 12.85
CA ASP A 63 8.28 -11.26 11.89
C ASP A 63 9.17 -11.49 10.68
N ARG A 64 9.81 -12.67 10.67
CA ARG A 64 10.68 -13.10 9.58
C ARG A 64 9.93 -13.21 8.24
N ARG A 65 8.62 -13.46 8.25
CA ARG A 65 7.80 -13.58 7.02
C ARG A 65 7.81 -12.27 6.22
N LEU A 66 7.96 -11.13 6.88
CA LEU A 66 8.07 -9.81 6.25
C LEU A 66 9.50 -9.44 5.80
N GLY A 67 10.47 -10.35 5.97
CA GLY A 67 11.86 -10.16 5.57
C GLY A 67 12.09 -10.35 4.08
N ASN A 68 12.98 -9.53 3.50
CA ASN A 68 13.48 -9.75 2.14
C ASN A 68 14.44 -10.95 2.12
N VAL A 69 14.10 -12.03 1.41
CA VAL A 69 14.98 -13.20 1.25
C VAL A 69 16.21 -12.88 0.40
N ASN A 70 16.08 -11.92 -0.52
CA ASN A 70 17.16 -11.48 -1.42
C ASN A 70 17.95 -10.29 -0.84
N TYR A 71 17.93 -10.08 0.47
CA TYR A 71 18.58 -8.90 1.09
C TYR A 71 20.09 -8.79 0.81
N ALA A 72 20.75 -9.92 0.55
CA ALA A 72 22.17 -9.99 0.19
C ALA A 72 22.44 -9.80 -1.32
N HIS A 73 21.41 -9.96 -2.16
CA HIS A 73 21.50 -10.04 -3.63
C HIS A 73 20.51 -9.05 -4.25
N LYS A 74 20.83 -7.76 -4.21
CA LYS A 74 19.92 -6.67 -4.62
C LYS A 74 19.45 -6.79 -6.08
N GLU A 75 20.29 -7.36 -6.94
CA GLU A 75 20.02 -7.63 -8.34
C GLU A 75 18.86 -8.61 -8.57
N GLN A 76 18.55 -9.46 -7.58
CA GLN A 76 17.42 -10.41 -7.63
C GLN A 76 16.09 -9.76 -7.22
N GLY A 77 16.08 -8.45 -7.00
CA GLY A 77 14.89 -7.70 -6.59
C GLY A 77 14.46 -7.98 -5.14
N ILE A 78 13.30 -7.45 -4.78
CA ILE A 78 12.70 -7.66 -3.45
C ILE A 78 11.80 -8.89 -3.52
N GLN A 79 12.04 -9.86 -2.65
CA GLN A 79 11.17 -11.01 -2.47
C GLN A 79 10.94 -11.22 -0.97
N LEU A 80 9.68 -11.19 -0.53
CA LEU A 80 9.35 -11.46 0.87
C LEU A 80 9.38 -12.97 1.15
N ALA A 81 9.59 -13.34 2.42
CA ALA A 81 9.60 -14.74 2.82
C ALA A 81 8.21 -15.38 2.72
N PRO A 82 8.12 -16.73 2.62
CA PRO A 82 6.84 -17.43 2.61
C PRO A 82 5.96 -17.09 3.82
N GLY A 83 4.65 -16.96 3.61
CA GLY A 83 3.68 -16.59 4.65
C GLY A 83 3.61 -15.09 4.94
N HIS A 84 4.24 -14.24 4.12
CA HIS A 84 4.19 -12.79 4.28
C HIS A 84 2.77 -12.23 4.19
N GLU A 85 1.85 -12.91 3.51
CA GLU A 85 0.46 -12.51 3.36
C GLU A 85 -0.30 -12.52 4.69
N ASP A 86 -0.10 -13.57 5.49
CA ASP A 86 -0.69 -13.65 6.83
C ASP A 86 -0.08 -12.58 7.75
N ALA A 87 1.23 -12.39 7.69
CA ALA A 87 1.91 -11.34 8.45
C ALA A 87 1.41 -9.93 8.06
N VAL A 88 1.18 -9.67 6.78
CA VAL A 88 0.59 -8.40 6.29
C VAL A 88 -0.82 -8.21 6.85
N ARG A 89 -1.65 -9.27 6.85
CA ARG A 89 -3.01 -9.23 7.41
C ARG A 89 -3.01 -8.99 8.92
N GLU A 90 -2.07 -9.60 9.65
CA GLU A 90 -1.88 -9.37 11.09
C GLU A 90 -1.48 -7.90 11.37
N VAL A 91 -0.54 -7.34 10.60
CA VAL A 91 -0.20 -5.91 10.74
C VAL A 91 -1.40 -5.02 10.45
N ALA A 92 -2.16 -5.33 9.40
CA ALA A 92 -3.38 -4.62 9.05
C ALA A 92 -4.46 -4.72 10.14
N SER A 93 -4.59 -5.87 10.83
CA SER A 93 -5.53 -6.03 11.94
C SER A 93 -5.14 -5.15 13.14
N TRP A 94 -3.86 -5.08 13.51
CA TRP A 94 -3.40 -4.17 14.58
C TRP A 94 -3.71 -2.70 14.27
N LEU A 95 -3.53 -2.28 13.02
CA LEU A 95 -3.89 -0.92 12.59
C LEU A 95 -5.40 -0.70 12.70
N ARG A 96 -6.25 -1.67 12.31
CA ARG A 96 -7.71 -1.58 12.49
C ARG A 96 -8.13 -1.50 13.95
N GLU A 97 -7.40 -2.16 14.84
CA GLU A 97 -7.58 -2.07 16.29
C GLU A 97 -7.13 -0.72 16.88
N GLY A 98 -6.68 0.22 16.05
CA GLY A 98 -6.26 1.55 16.47
C GLY A 98 -4.82 1.60 17.01
N ARG A 99 -4.02 0.55 16.79
CA ARG A 99 -2.65 0.46 17.29
C ARG A 99 -1.68 1.06 16.26
N PRO A 100 -0.87 2.07 16.62
CA PRO A 100 0.19 2.53 15.74
C PRO A 100 1.22 1.41 15.50
N VAL A 101 1.70 1.29 14.26
CA VAL A 101 2.71 0.28 13.90
C VAL A 101 3.93 0.96 13.29
N VAL A 102 5.11 0.63 13.77
CA VAL A 102 6.41 1.07 13.24
C VAL A 102 7.09 -0.11 12.58
N LEU A 103 7.15 -0.13 11.24
CA LEU A 103 7.94 -1.11 10.50
C LEU A 103 9.42 -0.75 10.56
N LEU A 104 10.25 -1.65 11.09
CA LEU A 104 11.69 -1.46 11.25
C LEU A 104 12.48 -2.34 10.28
N CYS A 105 13.37 -1.71 9.52
CA CYS A 105 14.33 -2.36 8.63
C CYS A 105 15.76 -1.82 8.84
N ALA A 106 16.76 -2.40 8.19
CA ALA A 106 18.14 -1.94 8.21
C ALA A 106 18.46 -0.85 7.16
N CYS A 107 17.74 -0.80 6.03
CA CYS A 107 18.13 0.05 4.90
C CYS A 107 18.00 1.55 5.21
N ARG A 108 18.86 2.40 4.63
CA ARG A 108 18.74 3.86 4.75
C ARG A 108 17.61 4.41 3.88
N ASP A 109 17.66 4.15 2.58
CA ASP A 109 16.69 4.66 1.60
C ASP A 109 15.43 3.79 1.57
N ALA A 110 14.24 4.41 1.66
CA ALA A 110 12.96 3.72 1.58
C ALA A 110 12.61 3.31 0.14
N ARG A 111 13.02 4.07 -0.86
CA ARG A 111 12.56 3.93 -2.26
C ARG A 111 12.91 2.58 -2.87
N THR A 112 14.01 1.99 -2.42
CA THR A 112 14.53 0.70 -2.90
C THR A 112 14.50 -0.38 -1.83
N CYS A 113 13.84 -0.10 -0.69
CA CYS A 113 13.78 -1.01 0.44
C CYS A 113 12.47 -1.80 0.46
N HIS A 114 12.53 -3.05 0.90
CA HIS A 114 11.37 -3.90 1.08
C HIS A 114 10.35 -3.36 2.07
N ARG A 115 10.73 -2.45 2.98
CA ARG A 115 9.77 -1.81 3.90
C ARG A 115 8.67 -1.05 3.17
N SER A 116 8.98 -0.49 1.99
CA SER A 116 7.99 0.18 1.16
C SER A 116 7.02 -0.80 0.51
N LEU A 117 7.52 -1.99 0.13
CA LEU A 117 6.67 -3.09 -0.34
C LEU A 117 5.77 -3.60 0.78
N VAL A 118 6.32 -3.87 1.97
CA VAL A 118 5.50 -4.32 3.13
C VAL A 118 4.45 -3.28 3.47
N ALA A 119 4.81 -2.00 3.57
CA ALA A 119 3.86 -0.92 3.84
C ALA A 119 2.75 -0.85 2.79
N LYS A 120 3.09 -1.06 1.51
CA LYS A 120 2.12 -1.13 0.42
C LYS A 120 1.13 -2.28 0.62
N LEU A 121 1.63 -3.48 0.89
CA LEU A 121 0.79 -4.67 1.08
C LEU A 121 -0.14 -4.50 2.28
N VAL A 122 0.34 -3.88 3.36
CA VAL A 122 -0.49 -3.54 4.53
C VAL A 122 -1.59 -2.53 4.16
N GLN A 123 -1.27 -1.48 3.41
CA GLN A 123 -2.27 -0.51 2.96
C GLN A 123 -3.34 -1.17 2.06
N ILE A 124 -2.93 -2.03 1.14
CA ILE A 124 -3.84 -2.84 0.32
C ILE A 124 -4.73 -3.69 1.24
N ALA A 125 -4.14 -4.44 2.16
CA ALA A 125 -4.88 -5.29 3.08
C ALA A 125 -5.85 -4.49 3.96
N LEU A 126 -5.57 -3.22 4.27
CA LEU A 126 -6.50 -2.32 4.99
C LEU A 126 -7.71 -1.92 4.13
N LEU A 127 -7.49 -1.70 2.83
CA LEU A 127 -8.53 -1.31 1.87
C LEU A 127 -9.43 -2.48 1.45
N GLU A 128 -8.98 -3.73 1.58
CA GLU A 128 -9.78 -4.95 1.36
C GLU A 128 -10.89 -5.15 2.43
N ARG A 129 -11.66 -4.11 2.78
CA ARG A 129 -12.95 -4.29 3.47
C ARG A 129 -13.87 -5.17 2.61
N GLU A 130 -14.68 -6.00 3.29
CA GLU A 130 -15.58 -7.02 2.70
C GLU A 130 -16.48 -6.51 1.56
N ASP A 131 -16.67 -5.19 1.42
CA ASP A 131 -17.60 -4.59 0.46
C ASP A 131 -16.94 -3.79 -0.68
N HIS A 132 -15.60 -3.70 -0.78
CA HIS A 132 -14.95 -2.83 -1.79
C HIS A 132 -13.97 -3.51 -2.74
N TYR A 133 -13.21 -4.54 -2.32
CA TYR A 133 -12.22 -5.18 -3.21
C TYR A 133 -11.89 -6.63 -2.79
N PRO A 134 -12.65 -7.65 -3.23
CA PRO A 134 -12.15 -9.01 -3.18
C PRO A 134 -10.99 -9.16 -4.19
N GLY A 135 -9.77 -9.39 -3.68
CA GLY A 135 -8.65 -9.92 -4.49
C GLY A 135 -7.65 -8.90 -5.05
N LEU A 136 -7.47 -7.72 -4.43
CA LEU A 136 -6.44 -6.77 -4.85
C LEU A 136 -5.03 -7.32 -4.57
N LEU A 137 -4.84 -8.04 -3.45
CA LEU A 137 -3.62 -8.80 -3.18
C LEU A 137 -3.42 -9.94 -4.19
N ALA A 138 -4.48 -10.69 -4.54
CA ALA A 138 -4.40 -11.76 -5.53
C ALA A 138 -3.95 -11.25 -6.92
N ARG A 139 -4.46 -10.09 -7.34
CA ARG A 139 -4.04 -9.40 -8.58
C ARG A 139 -2.57 -9.00 -8.57
N TYR A 140 -2.08 -8.52 -7.43
CA TYR A 140 -0.67 -8.13 -7.30
C TYR A 140 0.28 -9.34 -7.35
N ARG A 141 -0.22 -10.53 -7.02
CA ARG A 141 0.51 -11.81 -7.04
C ARG A 141 0.50 -12.50 -8.41
N GLY A 142 -0.36 -12.07 -9.34
CA GLY A 142 -0.60 -12.78 -10.59
C GLY A 142 -1.40 -14.08 -10.41
N ASP A 143 -2.10 -14.22 -9.27
CA ASP A 143 -2.99 -15.35 -9.03
C ASP A 143 -4.26 -15.23 -9.89
N GLU A 144 -4.96 -16.36 -10.09
CA GLU A 144 -6.34 -16.32 -10.56
C GLU A 144 -7.19 -15.51 -9.58
N VAL A 145 -7.62 -14.35 -10.04
CA VAL A 145 -8.50 -13.47 -9.30
C VAL A 145 -9.92 -14.03 -9.44
N PRO A 146 -10.68 -14.21 -8.34
CA PRO A 146 -12.09 -14.55 -8.48
C PRO A 146 -12.77 -13.50 -9.40
N PRO A 147 -13.65 -13.94 -10.31
CA PRO A 147 -14.28 -13.04 -11.26
C PRO A 147 -15.05 -11.97 -10.49
N VAL A 148 -14.76 -10.71 -10.80
CA VAL A 148 -15.57 -9.61 -10.29
C VAL A 148 -16.91 -9.69 -11.02
N ILE A 149 -17.97 -9.96 -10.29
CA ILE A 149 -19.33 -9.97 -10.84
C ILE A 149 -19.74 -8.51 -11.05
N LEU A 150 -19.54 -8.01 -12.26
CA LEU A 150 -20.02 -6.71 -12.69
C LEU A 150 -21.32 -6.87 -13.47
N PRO A 151 -22.24 -5.88 -13.41
CA PRO A 151 -23.42 -5.92 -14.24
C PRO A 151 -23.05 -5.87 -15.72
N GLU A 152 -23.97 -6.34 -16.57
CA GLU A 152 -23.80 -6.35 -18.01
C GLU A 152 -23.45 -4.94 -18.53
N ALA A 153 -22.45 -4.85 -19.39
CA ALA A 153 -22.04 -3.58 -19.98
C ALA A 153 -23.10 -3.09 -20.98
N TRP A 154 -23.28 -1.78 -21.07
CA TRP A 154 -24.14 -1.19 -22.09
C TRP A 154 -23.58 -1.44 -23.50
N PRO A 155 -24.43 -1.47 -24.54
CA PRO A 155 -23.98 -1.66 -25.92
C PRO A 155 -22.86 -0.67 -26.31
N GLY A 156 -21.73 -1.20 -26.78
CA GLY A 156 -20.56 -0.39 -27.16
C GLY A 156 -19.68 0.08 -26.00
N MET A 157 -19.95 -0.35 -24.77
CA MET A 157 -19.10 -0.09 -23.61
C MET A 157 -18.47 -1.37 -23.07
N GLN A 158 -17.40 -1.22 -22.31
CA GLN A 158 -16.77 -2.30 -21.55
C GLN A 158 -16.26 -1.80 -20.21
N TRP A 159 -16.06 -2.73 -19.28
CA TRP A 159 -15.51 -2.42 -17.97
C TRP A 159 -14.00 -2.26 -18.01
N PHE A 160 -13.51 -1.17 -17.43
CA PHE A 160 -12.10 -0.92 -17.20
C PHE A 160 -11.80 -0.89 -15.71
N SER A 161 -10.70 -1.50 -15.31
CA SER A 161 -10.05 -1.24 -14.03
C SER A 161 -9.21 0.02 -14.20
N VAL A 162 -9.57 1.08 -13.48
CA VAL A 162 -8.99 2.42 -13.58
C VAL A 162 -8.29 2.79 -12.28
N ALA A 163 -7.16 3.49 -12.39
CA ALA A 163 -6.37 3.99 -11.28
C ALA A 163 -5.88 5.41 -11.58
N LEU A 164 -6.08 6.35 -10.65
CA LEU A 164 -5.73 7.76 -10.77
C LEU A 164 -4.76 8.17 -9.65
N TRP A 165 -3.68 8.86 -10.04
CA TRP A 165 -2.67 9.41 -9.15
C TRP A 165 -2.71 10.94 -9.18
N THR A 166 -3.23 11.61 -8.16
CA THR A 166 -3.19 13.08 -8.06
C THR A 166 -1.77 13.59 -7.83
N ARG A 167 -0.93 12.80 -7.14
CA ARG A 167 0.50 13.05 -6.95
C ARG A 167 1.33 11.88 -7.45
N TRP A 168 2.48 12.18 -8.04
CA TRP A 168 3.43 11.18 -8.56
C TRP A 168 4.84 11.50 -8.04
N PRO A 169 5.65 10.50 -7.62
CA PRO A 169 5.46 9.05 -7.74
C PRO A 169 4.85 8.38 -6.49
N ASP A 170 3.59 8.67 -6.17
CA ASP A 170 2.91 7.94 -5.11
C ASP A 170 2.65 6.48 -5.55
N LEU A 171 2.86 5.57 -4.61
CA LEU A 171 2.96 4.13 -4.88
C LEU A 171 1.58 3.48 -5.12
N LEU A 172 0.51 4.14 -4.67
CA LEU A 172 -0.89 3.75 -4.82
C LEU A 172 -1.66 4.90 -5.46
N ALA A 173 -2.61 4.56 -6.31
CA ALA A 173 -3.57 5.52 -6.83
C ALA A 173 -4.50 5.97 -5.71
N GLU A 174 -4.73 7.27 -5.55
CA GLU A 174 -5.70 7.79 -4.58
C GLU A 174 -7.12 7.38 -4.94
N HIS A 175 -7.39 7.17 -6.24
CA HIS A 175 -8.69 6.71 -6.73
C HIS A 175 -8.50 5.49 -7.63
N HIS A 176 -9.18 4.39 -7.33
CA HIS A 176 -9.15 3.17 -8.16
C HIS A 176 -10.55 2.51 -8.18
N GLY A 177 -10.97 1.97 -9.32
CA GLY A 177 -12.34 1.51 -9.52
C GLY A 177 -12.57 0.76 -10.81
N TYR A 178 -13.70 0.05 -10.91
CA TYR A 178 -14.22 -0.41 -12.19
C TYR A 178 -15.14 0.65 -12.75
N ILE A 179 -14.88 1.07 -13.98
CA ILE A 179 -15.63 2.13 -14.64
C ILE A 179 -16.01 1.65 -16.04
N LEU A 180 -17.28 1.82 -16.40
CA LEU A 180 -17.73 1.64 -17.78
C LEU A 180 -17.20 2.77 -18.64
N GLY A 181 -16.71 2.41 -19.81
CA GLY A 181 -16.33 3.38 -20.83
C GLY A 181 -16.41 2.78 -22.22
N THR A 182 -16.51 3.65 -23.21
CA THR A 182 -16.35 3.28 -24.63
C THR A 182 -14.88 3.07 -24.99
N SER A 183 -13.96 3.58 -24.17
CA SER A 183 -12.51 3.40 -24.27
C SER A 183 -11.85 3.52 -22.91
N ALA A 184 -10.57 3.11 -22.81
CA ALA A 184 -9.79 3.23 -21.58
C ALA A 184 -9.61 4.69 -21.14
N PHE A 185 -9.49 5.62 -22.09
CA PHE A 185 -9.42 7.05 -21.80
C PHE A 185 -10.76 7.57 -21.29
N ASN A 186 -11.87 7.22 -21.95
CA ASN A 186 -13.20 7.61 -21.48
C ASN A 186 -13.50 7.07 -20.07
N ALA A 187 -13.05 5.86 -19.73
CA ALA A 187 -13.16 5.34 -18.37
C ALA A 187 -12.35 6.16 -17.35
N ILE A 188 -11.16 6.63 -17.71
CA ILE A 188 -10.38 7.58 -16.89
C ILE A 188 -11.13 8.90 -16.72
N GLU A 189 -11.70 9.46 -17.78
CA GLU A 189 -12.48 10.70 -17.71
C GLU A 189 -13.71 10.55 -16.82
N ASN A 190 -14.49 9.48 -17.00
CA ASN A 190 -15.67 9.18 -16.19
C ASN A 190 -15.29 9.08 -14.70
N MET A 191 -14.15 8.44 -14.40
CA MET A 191 -13.64 8.36 -13.03
C MET A 191 -13.19 9.71 -12.48
N MET A 192 -12.48 10.50 -13.29
CA MET A 192 -12.07 11.85 -12.92
C MET A 192 -13.28 12.73 -12.62
N ARG A 193 -14.34 12.66 -13.44
CA ARG A 193 -15.62 13.36 -13.20
C ARG A 193 -16.30 12.89 -11.91
N TYR A 194 -16.38 11.58 -11.70
CA TYR A 194 -16.95 10.99 -10.48
C TYR A 194 -16.28 11.53 -9.21
N TYR A 195 -14.95 11.66 -9.21
CA TYR A 195 -14.19 12.21 -8.09
C TYR A 195 -13.96 13.73 -8.16
N ARG A 196 -14.59 14.43 -9.11
CA ARG A 196 -14.44 15.89 -9.33
C ARG A 196 -12.98 16.34 -9.47
N LEU A 197 -12.19 15.56 -10.20
CA LEU A 197 -10.78 15.83 -10.49
C LEU A 197 -10.63 16.44 -11.87
N SER A 198 -10.27 17.72 -11.94
CA SER A 198 -9.97 18.37 -13.22
C SER A 198 -8.62 17.91 -13.81
N SER A 199 -7.70 17.44 -12.97
CA SER A 199 -6.43 16.87 -13.39
C SER A 199 -5.88 15.86 -12.39
N VAL A 200 -5.07 14.93 -12.89
CA VAL A 200 -4.29 14.00 -12.06
C VAL A 200 -2.85 13.90 -12.60
N ALA A 201 -1.85 13.63 -11.77
CA ALA A 201 -0.47 13.49 -12.22
C ALA A 201 -0.27 12.29 -13.18
N ARG A 202 -0.93 11.16 -12.91
CA ARG A 202 -0.92 9.95 -13.74
C ARG A 202 -2.29 9.27 -13.70
N ALA A 203 -2.62 8.55 -14.76
CA ALA A 203 -3.74 7.62 -14.74
C ALA A 203 -3.39 6.34 -15.52
N ALA A 204 -4.05 5.25 -15.16
CA ALA A 204 -3.97 3.99 -15.86
C ALA A 204 -5.36 3.37 -15.95
N ALA A 205 -5.63 2.68 -17.04
CA ALA A 205 -6.83 1.90 -17.22
C ALA A 205 -6.48 0.61 -17.98
N HIS A 206 -7.11 -0.49 -17.64
CA HIS A 206 -6.98 -1.74 -18.39
C HIS A 206 -8.30 -2.49 -18.45
N THR A 207 -8.48 -3.28 -19.50
CA THR A 207 -9.63 -4.19 -19.61
C THR A 207 -9.50 -5.32 -18.60
N LEU A 208 -10.63 -5.96 -18.25
CA LEU A 208 -10.64 -7.03 -17.24
C LEU A 208 -9.94 -8.31 -17.71
N ASP A 209 -9.94 -8.54 -19.03
CA ASP A 209 -9.22 -9.62 -19.70
C ASP A 209 -7.74 -9.27 -19.96
N PHE A 210 -7.31 -8.05 -19.59
CA PHE A 210 -5.97 -7.52 -19.81
C PHE A 210 -5.52 -7.45 -21.26
N SER A 211 -6.44 -7.54 -22.23
CA SER A 211 -6.13 -7.37 -23.66
C SER A 211 -5.66 -5.94 -23.98
N LEU A 212 -6.01 -4.96 -23.14
CA LEU A 212 -5.58 -3.57 -23.29
C LEU A 212 -5.09 -3.00 -21.96
N PHE A 213 -3.92 -2.35 -22.00
CA PHE A 213 -3.40 -1.50 -20.94
C PHE A 213 -3.10 -0.09 -21.47
N TYR A 214 -3.72 0.90 -20.84
CA TYR A 214 -3.55 2.31 -21.16
C TYR A 214 -2.96 3.05 -19.96
N ARG A 215 -2.00 3.94 -20.22
CA ARG A 215 -1.40 4.81 -19.20
C ARG A 215 -1.22 6.19 -19.79
N CYS A 216 -1.61 7.23 -19.06
CA CYS A 216 -1.37 8.61 -19.45
C CYS A 216 -0.80 9.41 -18.28
N ALA A 217 -0.10 10.50 -18.62
CA ALA A 217 0.45 11.44 -17.66
C ALA A 217 -0.27 12.77 -17.82
N ARG A 218 -0.64 13.38 -16.69
CA ARG A 218 -1.34 14.66 -16.64
C ARG A 218 -2.60 14.75 -17.52
N PRO A 219 -3.51 13.75 -17.51
CA PRO A 219 -4.79 13.94 -18.15
C PRO A 219 -5.54 15.09 -17.47
N TRP A 220 -6.31 15.82 -18.26
CA TRP A 220 -7.14 16.93 -17.81
C TRP A 220 -8.54 16.77 -18.39
N VAL A 221 -9.55 17.07 -17.58
CA VAL A 221 -10.97 16.96 -17.95
C VAL A 221 -11.67 18.25 -17.54
N LEU A 222 -12.48 18.79 -18.45
CA LEU A 222 -13.37 19.91 -18.16
C LEU A 222 -14.55 19.41 -17.31
N LEU A 223 -14.64 19.87 -16.07
CA LEU A 223 -15.80 19.66 -15.21
C LEU A 223 -16.86 20.72 -15.57
N ASP A 224 -18.14 20.33 -15.64
CA ASP A 224 -19.21 21.30 -15.91
C ASP A 224 -19.50 22.13 -14.65
N ARG A 225 -19.81 23.42 -14.83
CA ARG A 225 -20.05 24.36 -13.69
C ARG A 225 -21.23 23.96 -12.80
N SER A 226 -22.17 23.15 -13.30
CA SER A 226 -23.27 22.60 -12.50
C SER A 226 -22.85 21.49 -11.53
N GLU A 227 -21.61 20.97 -11.63
CA GLU A 227 -21.06 19.93 -10.76
C GLU A 227 -20.20 20.51 -9.61
N GLU A 228 -19.88 21.81 -9.63
CA GLU A 228 -19.10 22.49 -8.59
C GLU A 228 -19.97 22.90 -7.38
N GLU A 229 -21.26 23.13 -7.59
CA GLU A 229 -22.23 23.52 -6.55
C GLU A 229 -22.95 22.28 -6.02
N GLY A 230 -22.29 21.55 -5.11
CA GLY A 230 -23.01 20.60 -4.25
C GLY A 230 -23.98 21.36 -3.34
N GLU A 231 -25.23 20.88 -3.29
CA GLU A 231 -26.33 21.35 -2.44
C GLU A 231 -25.85 21.88 -1.07
N ALA A 232 -26.14 23.16 -0.83
CA ALA A 232 -26.09 23.79 0.48
C ALA A 232 -27.32 23.44 1.32
#